data_AF-A0A661TRI6-F1
#
_entry.id   AF-A0A661TRI6-F1
#
_cell.length_a   1.000
_cell.length_b   1.000
_cell.length_c   1.000
_cell.angle_alpha   90.00
_cell.angle_beta   90.00
_cell.angle_gamma   90.00
#
_symmetry.space_group_name_H-M   'P 1'
#
loop_
_entity.id
_entity.type
_entity.pdbx_description
1 polymer ?
#
loop_
_entity_poly.entity_id
_entity_poly.type
_entity_poly.pdbx_seq_one_letter_code
_entity_poly.pdbx_strand_id
1 'polypeptide(L)' 'KNWGYPGSYVILNGGGFNSNEELEILFVDDKYYAKTDEKGRFSINLQVFPAKPGLTDIKVSGLISGLTYSISFTAL' A
#
# COMPACT_ATOMS: atom_id res chain seq x y z
N LYS A 1 -3.38 2.58 14.49
CA LYS A 1 -3.73 1.15 14.34
C LYS A 1 -4.42 1.00 13.01
N ASN A 2 -3.86 0.23 12.07
CA ASN A 2 -4.38 0.13 10.71
C ASN A 2 -5.23 -1.13 10.61
N TRP A 3 -6.51 -0.99 10.24
CA TRP A 3 -7.43 -2.12 10.14
C TRP A 3 -8.58 -1.82 9.18
N GLY A 4 -9.29 -2.86 8.75
CA GLY A 4 -10.48 -2.75 7.90
C GLY A 4 -11.24 -4.06 7.82
N TYR A 5 -12.50 -3.99 7.41
CA TYR A 5 -13.35 -5.16 7.20
C TYR A 5 -13.15 -5.74 5.80
N PRO A 6 -13.19 -7.07 5.63
CA PRO A 6 -13.28 -7.71 4.33
C PRO A 6 -14.35 -7.07 3.44
N GLY A 7 -14.00 -6.82 2.18
CA GLY A 7 -14.85 -6.15 1.20
C GLY A 7 -14.88 -4.62 1.31
N SER A 8 -14.27 -4.01 2.34
CA SER A 8 -14.15 -2.55 2.44
C SER A 8 -12.96 -2.03 1.63
N TYR A 9 -12.94 -0.72 1.39
CA TYR A 9 -11.79 -0.03 0.80
C TYR A 9 -11.10 0.80 1.87
N VAL A 10 -9.76 0.85 1.80
CA VAL A 10 -8.93 1.69 2.65
C VAL A 10 -8.06 2.59 1.78
N ILE A 11 -7.87 3.84 2.21
CA ILE A 11 -6.96 4.78 1.55
C ILE A 11 -5.58 4.61 2.17
N LEU A 12 -4.63 4.12 1.38
CA LEU A 12 -3.22 4.11 1.75
C LEU A 12 -2.57 5.41 1.31
N ASN A 13 -1.95 6.12 2.25
CA ASN A 13 -1.13 7.29 1.99
C ASN A 13 0.31 7.02 2.41
N GLY A 14 1.26 7.48 1.62
CA GLY A 14 2.67 7.35 1.95
C GLY A 14 3.55 8.34 1.19
N GLY A 15 4.86 8.29 1.45
CA GLY A 15 5.85 9.10 0.75
C GLY A 15 7.27 8.71 1.14
N GLY A 16 8.25 9.51 0.70
CA GLY A 16 9.68 9.21 0.87
C GLY A 16 10.31 8.53 -0.35
N PHE A 17 9.58 8.46 -1.46
CA PHE A 17 10.05 7.96 -2.76
C PHE A 17 10.53 9.10 -3.65
N ASN A 18 11.08 8.78 -4.82
CA ASN A 18 11.43 9.81 -5.80
C ASN A 18 10.16 10.49 -6.34
N SER A 19 10.34 11.71 -6.85
CA SER A 19 9.31 12.45 -7.58
C SER A 19 8.86 11.70 -8.83
N ASN A 20 7.55 11.63 -9.08
CA ASN A 20 6.96 11.02 -10.27
C ASN A 20 7.35 9.54 -10.52
N GLU A 21 7.69 8.82 -9.47
CA GLU A 21 8.11 7.42 -9.50
C GLU A 21 6.91 6.47 -9.50
N GLU A 22 7.01 5.38 -10.28
CA GLU A 22 6.07 4.27 -10.24
C GLU A 22 6.35 3.37 -9.03
N LEU A 23 5.28 2.99 -8.33
CA LEU A 23 5.32 2.14 -7.15
C LEU A 23 4.56 0.84 -7.40
N GLU A 24 5.10 -0.28 -6.92
CA GLU A 24 4.38 -1.54 -6.75
C GLU A 24 3.97 -1.69 -5.28
N ILE A 25 2.67 -1.83 -5.03
CA ILE A 25 2.11 -2.08 -3.69
C ILE A 25 1.62 -3.53 -3.65
N LEU A 26 2.11 -4.30 -2.69
CA LEU A 26 1.62 -5.64 -2.38
C LEU A 26 0.77 -5.59 -1.12
N PHE A 27 -0.46 -6.08 -1.21
CA PHE A 27 -1.35 -6.23 -0.07
C PHE A 27 -2.02 -7.60 -0.13
N VAL A 28 -1.68 -8.47 0.83
CA VAL A 28 -2.02 -9.89 0.79
C VAL A 28 -1.48 -10.52 -0.50
N ASP A 29 -2.34 -10.97 -1.42
CA ASP A 29 -1.97 -11.62 -2.68
C ASP A 29 -2.13 -10.68 -3.90
N ASP A 30 -2.60 -9.45 -3.68
CA ASP A 30 -2.88 -8.50 -4.75
C ASP A 30 -1.81 -7.44 -4.92
N LYS A 31 -1.61 -7.08 -6.18
CA LYS A 31 -0.70 -6.02 -6.61
C LYS A 31 -1.48 -4.80 -7.07
N TYR A 32 -1.09 -3.65 -6.55
CA TYR A 32 -1.58 -2.35 -6.97
C TYR A 32 -0.42 -1.52 -7.48
N TYR A 33 -0.72 -0.56 -8.35
CA TYR A 33 0.26 0.38 -8.87
C TYR A 33 -0.17 1.80 -8.56
N ALA A 34 0.78 2.60 -8.08
CA ALA A 34 0.59 4.03 -7.86
C ALA A 34 1.75 4.80 -8.48
N LYS A 35 1.55 6.10 -8.68
CA LYS A 35 2.62 7.02 -9.05
C LYS A 35 2.72 8.11 -7.99
N THR A 36 3.94 8.46 -7.61
CA THR A 36 4.16 9.56 -6.66
C THR A 36 3.94 10.92 -7.32
N ASP A 37 3.59 11.91 -6.50
CA ASP A 37 3.56 13.31 -6.90
C ASP A 37 4.98 13.89 -7.02
N GLU A 38 5.06 15.18 -7.36
CA GLU A 38 6.34 15.89 -7.49
C GLU A 38 7.17 15.93 -6.19
N LYS A 39 6.54 15.63 -5.05
CA LYS A 39 7.15 15.62 -3.71
C LYS A 39 7.40 14.20 -3.20
N GLY A 40 7.25 13.17 -4.05
CA GLY A 40 7.51 11.78 -3.67
C GLY A 40 6.43 11.18 -2.77
N ARG A 41 5.19 11.69 -2.81
CA ARG A 41 4.04 11.21 -2.01
C ARG A 41 3.01 10.52 -2.90
N PHE A 42 2.27 9.56 -2.36
CA PHE A 42 1.21 8.86 -3.11
C PHE A 42 -0.04 8.64 -2.25
N SER A 43 -1.18 8.43 -2.92
CA SER A 43 -2.45 8.05 -2.31
C SER A 43 -3.15 7.04 -3.22
N ILE A 44 -3.63 5.93 -2.67
CA ILE A 44 -4.31 4.87 -3.44
C ILE A 44 -5.39 4.18 -2.60
N ASN A 45 -6.48 3.79 -3.26
CA ASN A 45 -7.51 2.95 -2.68
C ASN A 45 -7.10 1.48 -2.81
N LEU A 46 -7.03 0.79 -1.67
CA LEU A 46 -6.82 -0.65 -1.61
C LEU A 46 -8.12 -1.33 -1.19
N GLN A 47 -8.44 -2.46 -1.81
CA GLN A 47 -9.55 -3.29 -1.37
C GLN A 47 -9.04 -4.24 -0.29
N VAL A 48 -9.71 -4.26 0.86
CA VAL A 48 -9.45 -5.25 1.90
C VAL A 48 -10.09 -6.54 1.46
N PHE A 49 -9.29 -7.46 0.92
CA PHE A 49 -9.82 -8.76 0.54
C PHE A 49 -10.25 -9.56 1.76
N PRO A 50 -11.22 -10.49 1.60
CA PRO A 50 -11.53 -11.50 2.59
C PRO A 50 -10.38 -12.51 2.71
N ALA A 51 -9.20 -12.03 3.07
CA ALA A 51 -8.18 -12.86 3.68
C ALA A 51 -8.71 -13.27 5.07
N LYS A 52 -8.28 -14.44 5.55
CA LYS A 52 -8.58 -14.88 6.92
C LYS A 52 -8.31 -13.73 7.89
N PRO A 53 -9.22 -13.44 8.85
CA PRO A 53 -8.99 -12.42 9.86
C PRO A 53 -7.60 -12.56 10.46
N GLY A 54 -6.85 -11.47 10.52
CA GLY A 54 -5.44 -11.56 10.88
C GLY A 54 -4.61 -10.33 10.56
N LEU A 55 -3.36 -10.38 11.02
CA LEU A 55 -2.35 -9.38 10.74
C LEU A 55 -1.67 -9.71 9.39
N THR A 56 -1.59 -8.71 8.52
CA THR A 56 -0.84 -8.75 7.26
C THR A 56 -0.06 -7.46 7.11
N ASP A 57 0.99 -7.45 6.29
CA ASP A 57 1.66 -6.22 5.92
C ASP A 57 1.16 -5.70 4.57
N ILE A 58 1.16 -4.38 4.43
CA ILE A 58 1.11 -3.70 3.14
C ILE A 58 2.55 -3.28 2.82
N LYS A 59 3.08 -3.75 1.70
CA LYS A 59 4.45 -3.46 1.26
C LYS A 59 4.40 -2.55 0.02
N VAL A 60 5.24 -1.52 0.00
CA VAL A 60 5.35 -0.57 -1.12
C VAL A 60 6.79 -0.55 -1.60
N SER A 61 7.02 -0.77 -2.89
CA SER A 61 8.34 -0.79 -3.51
C SER A 61 8.40 0.26 -4.62
N GLY A 62 9.40 1.14 -4.58
CA GLY A 62 9.67 2.11 -5.64
C GLY A 62 10.47 1.45 -6.76
N LEU A 63 9.98 1.53 -8.00
CA LEU A 63 10.59 0.85 -9.15
C LEU A 63 11.84 1.55 -9.70
N ILE A 64 12.09 2.81 -9.31
CA ILE A 64 13.25 3.59 -9.73
C ILE A 64 14.27 3.70 -8.61
N SER A 65 13.81 4.07 -7.41
CA SER A 65 14.63 4.26 -6.22
C SER A 65 15.07 2.95 -5.59
N GLY A 66 14.32 1.86 -5.81
CA GLY A 66 14.51 0.58 -5.11
C GLY A 66 14.13 0.63 -3.63
N LEU A 67 13.59 1.75 -3.13
CA LEU A 67 13.16 1.89 -1.74
C LEU A 67 11.97 0.97 -1.47
N THR A 68 11.92 0.44 -0.26
CA THR A 68 10.84 -0.42 0.20
C THR A 68 10.39 0.01 1.59
N TYR A 69 9.10 0.21 1.75
CA TYR A 69 8.46 0.44 3.06
C TYR A 69 7.36 -0.59 3.30
N SER A 70 7.10 -0.89 4.56
CA SER A 70 6.00 -1.76 4.95
C SER A 70 5.26 -1.21 6.17
N ILE A 71 3.99 -1.56 6.27
CA ILE A 71 3.16 -1.23 7.43
C ILE A 71 2.21 -2.38 7.74
N SER A 72 2.10 -2.73 9.01
CA SER A 72 1.17 -3.77 9.44
C SER A 72 -0.27 -3.29 9.45
N PHE A 73 -1.17 -4.17 9.02
CA PHE A 73 -2.60 -3.96 8.85
C PHE A 73 -3.38 -5.17 9.38
N THR A 74 -4.48 -4.92 10.08
CA THR A 74 -5.35 -5.97 10.63
C THR A 74 -6.65 -6.07 9.83
N ALA A 75 -6.86 -7.19 9.14
CA ALA A 75 -8.18 -7.55 8.60
C ALA A 75 -9.04 -8.15 9.73
N LEU A 76 -10.26 -7.64 9.92
CA LEU A 76 -11.20 -8.07 10.96
C LEU A 76 -12.15 -9.17 10.51
#